data_AF-A0A3M2IFN8-F1
#
_entry.id   AF-A0A3M2IFN8-F1
#
_cell.length_a   1.000
_cell.length_b   1.000
_cell.length_c   1.000
_cell.angle_alpha   90.00
_cell.angle_beta   90.00
_cell.angle_gamma   90.00
#
_symmetry.space_group_name_H-M   'P 1'
#
loop_
_entity.id
_entity.type
_entity.pdbx_description
1 polymer ?
#
loop_
_entity_poly.entity_id
_entity_poly.type
_entity_poly.pdbx_seq_one_letter_code
_entity_poly.pdbx_strand_id
1 'polypeptide(L)' 'AQHTLSHRSVVIATYALCGFANFASIGIQIGGIGAIAPERRRDLSRVGLKAMFAGALASWMTATIAGIIITQ' A
#
# COMPACT_ATOMS: atom_id res chain seq x y z
N ALA A 1 -23.26 4.17 -21.91
CA ALA A 1 -23.37 4.07 -20.44
C ALA A 1 -22.18 4.80 -19.82
N GLN A 2 -22.41 5.93 -19.15
CA GLN A 2 -21.32 6.68 -18.50
C GLN A 2 -20.98 6.01 -17.16
N HIS A 3 -19.91 5.20 -17.14
CA HIS A 3 -19.30 4.65 -15.92
C HIS A 3 -18.39 5.69 -15.26
N THR A 4 -18.93 6.85 -14.90
CA THR A 4 -18.15 7.91 -14.27
C THR A 4 -18.23 7.75 -12.75
N LEU A 5 -17.08 7.60 -12.09
CA LEU A 5 -16.99 7.59 -10.63
C LEU A 5 -17.35 8.96 -10.07
N SER A 6 -17.96 9.00 -8.88
CA SER A 6 -18.16 10.26 -8.16
C SER A 6 -16.82 10.87 -7.74
N HIS A 7 -16.78 12.19 -7.58
CA HIS A 7 -15.58 12.91 -7.12
C HIS A 7 -15.04 12.30 -5.81
N ARG A 8 -15.92 12.02 -4.84
CA ARG A 8 -15.58 11.30 -3.61
C ARG A 8 -14.85 9.98 -3.85
N SER A 9 -15.38 9.14 -4.74
CA SER A 9 -14.79 7.83 -5.05
C SER A 9 -13.43 7.95 -5.71
N VAL A 10 -13.25 8.96 -6.59
CA VAL A 10 -11.95 9.25 -7.20
C VAL A 10 -10.93 9.58 -6.12
N VAL A 11 -11.26 10.46 -5.17
CA VAL A 11 -10.30 10.85 -4.11
C VAL A 11 -9.96 9.68 -3.19
N ILE A 12 -10.95 8.90 -2.76
CA ILE A 12 -10.70 7.69 -1.95
C ILE A 12 -9.77 6.73 -2.72
N ALA A 13 -10.03 6.48 -3.99
CA ALA A 13 -9.19 5.61 -4.82
C ALA A 13 -7.76 6.14 -4.95
N THR A 14 -7.57 7.46 -5.12
CA THR A 14 -6.25 8.08 -5.18
C THR A 14 -5.43 7.78 -3.92
N TYR A 15 -5.99 7.97 -2.73
CA TYR A 15 -5.28 7.68 -1.47
C TYR A 15 -5.09 6.18 -1.24
N ALA A 16 -6.08 5.35 -1.61
CA ALA A 16 -5.99 3.91 -1.46
C ALA A 16 -4.89 3.29 -2.34
N LEU A 17 -4.60 3.91 -3.49
CA LEU A 17 -3.59 3.48 -4.45
C LEU A 17 -2.23 4.19 -4.27
N CYS A 18 -2.14 5.18 -3.38
CA CYS A 18 -0.91 5.91 -3.08
C CYS A 18 0.04 5.08 -2.19
N GLY A 19 0.40 3.89 -2.64
CA GLY A 19 1.30 2.99 -1.92
C GLY A 19 1.83 1.85 -2.77
N PHE A 20 3.01 1.36 -2.42
CA PHE A 20 3.66 0.22 -3.07
C PHE A 20 3.32 -1.12 -2.37
N ALA A 21 2.09 -1.28 -1.89
CA ALA A 21 1.66 -2.49 -1.21
C ALA A 21 1.22 -3.57 -2.21
N ASN A 22 2.18 -4.26 -2.82
CA ASN A 22 1.93 -5.33 -3.79
C ASN A 22 2.99 -6.44 -3.68
N PHE A 23 2.76 -7.57 -4.35
CA PHE A 23 3.65 -8.73 -4.29
C PHE A 23 5.06 -8.45 -4.83
N ALA A 24 5.20 -7.64 -5.89
CA ALA A 24 6.52 -7.29 -6.44
C ALA A 24 7.34 -6.46 -5.45
N SER A 25 6.69 -5.57 -4.70
CA SER A 25 7.33 -4.75 -3.67
C SER A 25 7.89 -5.55 -2.49
N ILE A 26 7.42 -6.78 -2.26
CA ILE A 26 8.07 -7.71 -1.31
C ILE A 26 9.47 -8.07 -1.82
N GLY A 27 9.57 -8.43 -3.10
CA GLY A 27 10.85 -8.75 -3.74
C GLY A 27 11.81 -7.57 -3.76
N ILE A 28 11.31 -6.36 -4.06
CA ILE A 28 12.10 -5.12 -4.02
C ILE A 28 12.66 -4.88 -2.62
N GLN A 29 11.87 -5.05 -1.57
CA GLN A 29 12.34 -4.84 -0.19
C GLN A 29 13.33 -5.93 0.26
N ILE A 30 13.09 -7.20 -0.08
CA ILE A 30 14.05 -8.28 0.21
C ILE A 30 15.36 -8.05 -0.54
N GLY A 31 15.31 -7.63 -1.80
CA GLY A 31 16.49 -7.35 -2.62
C GLY A 31 17.24 -6.11 -2.12
N GLY A 32 16.55 -5.00 -1.92
CA GLY A 32 17.14 -3.73 -1.48
C GLY A 32 17.67 -3.79 -0.04
N ILE A 33 16.80 -4.05 0.94
CA ILE A 33 17.20 -4.10 2.35
C ILE A 33 18.13 -5.30 2.59
N GLY A 34 17.88 -6.43 1.93
CA GLY A 34 18.76 -7.59 2.02
C GLY A 34 20.12 -7.41 1.34
N ALA A 35 20.32 -6.42 0.47
CA ALA A 35 21.66 -6.05 0.01
C ALA A 35 22.41 -5.20 1.05
N ILE A 36 21.70 -4.40 1.84
CA ILE A 36 22.25 -3.57 2.91
C ILE A 36 22.56 -4.40 4.18
N ALA A 37 21.69 -5.37 4.50
CA ALA A 37 21.81 -6.26 5.66
C ALA A 37 21.60 -7.73 5.24
N PRO A 38 22.62 -8.38 4.65
CA PRO A 38 22.51 -9.75 4.12
C PRO A 38 22.06 -10.79 5.14
N GLU A 39 22.50 -10.66 6.40
CA GLU A 39 22.17 -11.55 7.51
C GLU A 39 20.69 -11.51 7.89
N ARG A 40 19.97 -10.42 7.55
CA ARG A 40 18.55 -10.23 7.85
C ARG A 40 17.60 -10.62 6.71
N ARG A 41 18.11 -11.13 5.58
CA ARG A 41 17.27 -11.55 4.43
C ARG A 41 16.16 -12.54 4.83
N ARG A 42 16.47 -13.47 5.75
CA ARG A 42 15.51 -14.47 6.24
C ARG A 42 14.40 -13.84 7.10
N ASP A 43 14.73 -12.82 7.87
CA ASP A 43 13.74 -12.09 8.66
C ASP A 43 12.80 -11.30 7.74
N LEU A 44 13.36 -10.62 6.73
CA LEU A 44 12.62 -9.86 5.72
C LEU A 44 11.64 -10.74 4.94
N SER A 45 12.08 -11.90 4.46
CA SER A 45 11.20 -12.82 3.72
C SER A 45 10.09 -13.39 4.60
N ARG A 46 10.35 -13.63 5.89
CA ARG A 46 9.36 -14.14 6.85
C ARG A 46 8.25 -13.12 7.15
N VAL A 47 8.56 -11.82 7.14
CA VAL A 47 7.58 -10.76 7.40
C VAL A 47 7.00 -10.14 6.13
N GLY A 48 7.54 -10.43 4.95
CA GLY A 48 7.22 -9.73 3.69
C GLY A 48 5.72 -9.65 3.37
N LEU A 49 4.99 -10.77 3.48
CA LEU A 49 3.54 -10.76 3.23
C LEU A 49 2.76 -9.95 4.27
N LYS A 50 3.16 -10.03 5.55
CA LYS A 50 2.56 -9.24 6.64
C LYS A 50 2.83 -7.75 6.42
N ALA A 51 4.05 -7.39 6.02
CA ALA A 51 4.44 -6.02 5.72
C ALA A 51 3.66 -5.46 4.52
N MET A 52 3.41 -6.26 3.48
CA MET A 52 2.58 -5.87 2.34
C MET A 52 1.14 -5.53 2.77
N PHE A 53 0.49 -6.41 3.54
CA PHE A 53 -0.87 -6.13 4.03
C PHE A 53 -0.91 -4.95 5.00
N ALA A 54 0.09 -4.80 5.87
CA ALA A 54 0.19 -3.63 6.75
C ALA A 54 0.30 -2.32 5.92
N GLY A 55 1.10 -2.33 4.85
CA GLY A 55 1.19 -1.19 3.93
C GLY A 55 -0.13 -0.88 3.24
N ALA A 56 -0.86 -1.90 2.74
CA ALA A 56 -2.16 -1.72 2.11
C ALA A 56 -3.18 -1.11 3.08
N LEU A 57 -3.24 -1.64 4.31
CA LEU A 57 -4.12 -1.13 5.36
C LEU A 57 -3.79 0.32 5.73
N ALA A 58 -2.51 0.70 5.74
CA ALA A 58 -2.10 2.09 6.00
C ALA A 58 -2.62 3.06 4.90
N SER A 59 -2.49 2.67 3.62
CA SER A 59 -3.04 3.45 2.50
C SER A 59 -4.58 3.51 2.58
N TRP A 60 -5.26 2.42 2.89
CA TRP A 60 -6.72 2.39 3.01
C TRP A 60 -7.26 3.15 4.21
N MET A 61 -6.52 3.17 5.32
CA MET A 61 -6.85 4.00 6.48
C MET A 61 -6.77 5.49 6.09
N THR A 62 -5.73 5.88 5.37
CA THR A 62 -5.60 7.24 4.82
C THR A 62 -6.76 7.58 3.88
N ALA A 63 -7.11 6.66 2.98
CA ALA A 63 -8.25 6.81 2.08
C ALA A 63 -9.59 6.94 2.80
N THR A 64 -9.77 6.20 3.90
CA THR A 64 -10.96 6.27 4.75
C THR A 64 -11.05 7.64 5.42
N ILE A 65 -9.95 8.15 5.97
CA ILE A 65 -9.89 9.49 6.56
C ILE A 65 -10.20 10.56 5.51
N ALA A 66 -9.59 10.48 4.33
CA ALA A 66 -9.88 11.40 3.22
C ALA A 66 -11.37 11.36 2.81
N GLY A 67 -11.96 10.16 2.76
CA GLY A 67 -13.38 9.97 2.45
C GLY A 67 -14.36 10.44 3.53
N ILE A 68 -13.90 10.60 4.79
CA ILE A 68 -14.67 11.21 5.89
C ILE A 68 -14.60 12.75 5.78
N ILE A 69 -13.41 13.28 5.52
CA ILE A 69 -13.18 14.74 5.42
C ILE A 69 -13.90 15.32 4.18
N ILE A 70 -13.97 14.55 3.09
CA ILE A 70 -14.63 14.97 1.86
C ILE A 70 -16.13 14.64 1.94
N THR A 71 -16.92 15.69 2.14
CA THR A 71 -18.40 15.64 2.25
C THR A 71 -19.12 15.73 0.89
N GLN A 72 -18.38 15.87 -0.22
CA GLN A 72 -18.91 16.05 -1.58
C GLN A 72 -18.71 14.85 -2.49
#